data_AF-A0A962KQT5-F1
#
_entry.id   AF-A0A962KQT5-F1
#
_cell.length_a   1.000
_cell.length_b   1.000
_cell.length_c   1.000
_cell.angle_alpha   90.00
_cell.angle_beta   90.00
_cell.angle_gamma   90.00
#
_symmetry.space_group_name_H-M   'P 1'
#
loop_
_entity.id
_entity.type
_entity.pdbx_description
1 polymer ?
#
loop_
_entity_poly.entity_id
_entity_poly.type
_entity_poly.pdbx_seq_one_letter_code
_entity_poly.pdbx_strand_id
1 'polypeptide(L)'
;MSLSSLSKAKTSALAGAGVALIGGLSGMPAVALGASILSAVLIGVAVRSIGRIEREVSRTKDVCKALAKGDFDTRLTHIHEGGDFGEFQWTLNEMTDSMDAFVREATAAMEYVSRNQYFRRILEQGMQGSLLNGARVINRATESVAVKMNGFVNIANDVDVSLKDVVEQINTSVTTLESTADTMGGTVKLTREGAQSASNMSDETSRNVQAISAAAEEMSSAIAEITQQMTRTSEIAHGAVTESEDARAIVEELATTANQIGEVVVLIQKIADQTNLLALNATIEASRAGDAGKGFAVVAAEVKDLASQTSGATQEISQHVTDIQSATERAVKAFGKVGTIIGEINEAATVVAAAIEEQSAASKEIASNAERASMGTTGVAGNVREINQSVGQVDEASKQVSGVTAQLSEHANRRVNALLGKMGHFMEELRKIA
;
A
#
# COMPACT_ATOMS: atom_id res chain seq x y z
N MET A 1 -61.59 -77.46 -9.03
CA MET A 1 -62.53 -78.45 -9.57
C MET A 1 -62.45 -79.73 -8.74
N SER A 2 -63.56 -80.11 -8.11
CA SER A 2 -63.62 -81.21 -7.15
C SER A 2 -63.33 -82.55 -7.84
N LEU A 3 -62.54 -83.41 -7.20
CA LEU A 3 -62.40 -84.85 -7.49
C LEU A 3 -63.76 -85.58 -7.66
N SER A 4 -64.87 -84.93 -7.29
CA SER A 4 -66.22 -85.47 -7.40
C SER A 4 -66.66 -85.80 -8.83
N SER A 5 -66.14 -85.18 -9.91
CA SER A 5 -66.59 -85.52 -11.27
C SER A 5 -65.98 -86.83 -11.80
N LEU A 6 -64.67 -87.04 -11.65
CA LEU A 6 -63.97 -88.27 -12.02
C LEU A 6 -64.34 -89.44 -11.08
N SER A 7 -64.49 -89.16 -9.78
CA SER A 7 -65.01 -90.12 -8.80
C SER A 7 -66.46 -90.54 -9.11
N LYS A 8 -67.32 -89.60 -9.53
CA LYS A 8 -68.67 -89.90 -10.02
C LYS A 8 -68.66 -90.72 -11.31
N ALA A 9 -67.76 -90.43 -12.25
CA ALA A 9 -67.60 -91.22 -13.48
C ALA A 9 -67.12 -92.66 -13.21
N LYS A 10 -66.23 -92.85 -12.23
CA LYS A 10 -65.75 -94.16 -11.79
C LYS A 10 -66.83 -94.98 -11.08
N THR A 11 -67.62 -94.33 -10.21
CA THR A 11 -68.76 -94.96 -9.52
C THR A 11 -69.90 -95.29 -10.48
N SER A 12 -70.18 -94.44 -11.48
CA SER A 12 -71.15 -94.77 -12.54
C SER A 12 -70.68 -95.91 -13.44
N ALA A 13 -69.38 -95.98 -13.76
CA ALA A 13 -68.80 -97.09 -14.51
C ALA A 13 -68.86 -98.42 -13.71
N LEU A 14 -68.51 -98.41 -12.42
CA LEU A 14 -68.65 -99.56 -11.52
C LEU A 14 -70.11 -100.00 -11.33
N ALA A 15 -71.05 -99.05 -11.22
CA ALA A 15 -72.48 -99.35 -11.18
C ALA A 15 -72.96 -100.01 -12.48
N GLY A 16 -72.48 -99.55 -13.64
CA GLY A 16 -72.73 -100.19 -14.94
C GLY A 16 -72.21 -101.64 -15.02
N ALA A 17 -71.04 -101.93 -14.43
CA ALA A 17 -70.50 -103.29 -14.35
C ALA A 17 -71.35 -104.21 -13.45
N GLY A 18 -71.89 -103.67 -12.34
CA GLY A 18 -72.79 -104.41 -11.45
C GLY A 18 -74.09 -104.84 -12.16
N VAL A 19 -74.66 -103.96 -13.00
CA VAL A 19 -75.86 -104.27 -13.79
C VAL A 19 -75.58 -105.29 -14.90
N ALA A 20 -74.41 -105.23 -15.54
CA ALA A 20 -74.02 -106.17 -16.60
C ALA A 20 -73.74 -107.60 -16.09
N LEU A 21 -73.28 -107.76 -14.85
CA LEU A 21 -73.00 -109.07 -14.23
C LEU A 21 -74.26 -109.73 -13.64
N ILE A 22 -75.22 -108.95 -13.13
CA ILE A 22 -76.45 -109.48 -12.50
C ILE A 22 -77.47 -109.94 -13.56
N GLY A 23 -77.47 -109.37 -14.77
CA GLY A 23 -78.35 -109.77 -15.87
C GLY A 23 -78.01 -111.10 -16.57
N GLY A 24 -76.90 -111.76 -16.22
CA GLY A 24 -76.36 -112.93 -16.95
C GLY A 24 -76.66 -114.32 -16.37
N LEU A 25 -77.40 -114.44 -15.26
CA LEU A 25 -77.51 -115.70 -14.50
C LEU A 25 -78.79 -116.54 -14.76
N SER A 26 -79.65 -116.16 -15.69
CA SER A 26 -80.86 -116.94 -16.06
C SER A 26 -80.93 -117.30 -17.55
N GLY A 27 -80.46 -118.50 -17.90
CA GLY A 27 -80.89 -119.26 -19.09
C GLY A 27 -80.71 -118.64 -20.49
N MET A 28 -79.48 -118.35 -20.94
CA MET A 28 -79.20 -117.83 -22.30
C MET A 28 -78.02 -118.54 -23.01
N PRO A 29 -77.98 -118.56 -24.36
CA PRO A 29 -76.99 -119.29 -25.16
C PRO A 29 -75.58 -118.70 -25.08
N ALA A 30 -74.55 -119.50 -25.38
CA ALA A 30 -73.11 -119.20 -25.20
C ALA A 30 -72.59 -117.87 -25.79
N VAL A 31 -73.34 -117.23 -26.71
CA VAL A 31 -72.99 -115.91 -27.29
C VAL A 31 -73.24 -114.76 -26.30
N ALA A 32 -74.18 -114.88 -25.36
CA ALA A 32 -74.51 -113.84 -24.38
C ALA A 32 -73.47 -113.72 -23.24
N LEU A 33 -72.78 -114.82 -22.92
CA LEU A 33 -71.67 -114.83 -21.95
C LEU A 33 -70.41 -114.12 -22.50
N GLY A 34 -70.16 -114.18 -23.81
CA GLY A 34 -69.06 -113.46 -24.45
C GLY A 34 -69.22 -111.94 -24.41
N ALA A 35 -70.43 -111.43 -24.63
CA ALA A 35 -70.73 -109.99 -24.63
C ALA A 35 -70.66 -109.36 -23.22
N SER A 36 -71.08 -110.09 -22.19
CA SER A 36 -71.03 -109.63 -20.79
C SER A 36 -69.61 -109.61 -20.23
N ILE A 37 -68.76 -110.59 -20.59
CA ILE A 37 -67.32 -110.58 -20.27
C ILE A 37 -66.61 -109.42 -20.99
N LEU A 38 -66.88 -109.19 -22.28
CA LEU A 38 -66.27 -108.08 -23.04
C LEU A 38 -66.66 -106.72 -22.45
N SER A 39 -67.91 -106.57 -22.00
CA SER A 39 -68.43 -105.35 -21.36
C SER A 39 -67.78 -105.11 -19.99
N ALA A 40 -67.62 -106.16 -19.17
CA ALA A 40 -66.91 -106.08 -17.90
C ALA A 40 -65.41 -105.73 -18.08
N VAL A 41 -64.77 -106.23 -19.14
CA VAL A 41 -63.39 -105.87 -19.51
C VAL A 41 -63.30 -104.41 -19.97
N LEU A 42 -64.20 -103.93 -20.84
CA LEU A 42 -64.23 -102.54 -21.29
C LEU A 42 -64.48 -101.56 -20.16
N ILE A 43 -65.40 -101.88 -19.24
CA ILE A 43 -65.66 -101.07 -18.05
C ILE A 43 -64.47 -101.14 -17.08
N GLY A 44 -63.84 -102.30 -16.91
CA GLY A 44 -62.61 -102.45 -16.13
C GLY A 44 -61.44 -101.62 -16.68
N VAL A 45 -61.29 -101.59 -18.01
CA VAL A 45 -60.32 -100.74 -18.72
C VAL A 45 -60.66 -99.25 -18.53
N ALA A 46 -61.93 -98.86 -18.62
CA ALA A 46 -62.38 -97.48 -18.39
C ALA A 46 -62.20 -97.03 -16.93
N VAL A 47 -62.50 -97.87 -15.95
CA VAL A 47 -62.27 -97.60 -14.51
C VAL A 47 -60.77 -97.51 -14.21
N ARG A 48 -59.96 -98.34 -14.87
CA ARG A 48 -58.49 -98.32 -14.74
C ARG A 48 -57.88 -97.08 -15.40
N SER A 49 -58.36 -96.66 -16.57
CA SER A 49 -57.90 -95.44 -17.24
C SER A 49 -58.33 -94.18 -16.49
N ILE A 50 -59.58 -94.10 -16.01
CA ILE A 50 -60.06 -93.01 -15.14
C ILE A 50 -59.26 -92.95 -13.84
N GLY A 51 -58.98 -94.09 -13.20
CA GLY A 51 -58.15 -94.16 -12.00
C GLY A 51 -56.65 -93.91 -12.25
N ARG A 52 -56.20 -93.91 -13.50
CA ARG A 52 -54.85 -93.47 -13.90
C ARG A 52 -54.82 -91.94 -14.04
N ILE A 53 -55.77 -91.37 -14.78
CA ILE A 53 -55.93 -89.92 -14.97
C ILE A 53 -56.15 -89.22 -13.62
N GLU A 54 -56.96 -89.78 -12.72
CA GLU A 54 -57.21 -89.19 -11.39
C GLU A 54 -55.93 -89.11 -10.54
N ARG A 55 -55.06 -90.13 -10.62
CA ARG A 55 -53.75 -90.12 -9.95
C ARG A 55 -52.80 -89.11 -10.57
N GLU A 56 -52.73 -89.06 -11.90
CA GLU A 56 -51.90 -88.09 -12.64
C GLU A 56 -52.33 -86.65 -12.39
N VAL A 57 -53.63 -86.35 -12.40
CA VAL A 57 -54.19 -85.03 -12.06
C VAL A 57 -53.91 -84.67 -10.61
N SER A 58 -54.03 -85.60 -9.67
CA SER A 58 -53.69 -85.32 -8.26
C SER A 58 -52.20 -85.01 -8.10
N ARG A 59 -51.32 -85.75 -8.79
CA ARG A 59 -49.88 -85.51 -8.79
C ARG A 59 -49.54 -84.13 -9.38
N THR A 60 -50.11 -83.78 -10.53
CA THR A 60 -49.97 -82.45 -11.14
C THR A 60 -50.47 -81.35 -10.19
N LYS A 61 -51.61 -81.56 -9.51
CA LYS A 61 -52.13 -80.61 -8.53
C LYS A 61 -51.19 -80.40 -7.34
N ASP A 62 -50.55 -81.45 -6.83
CA ASP A 62 -49.62 -81.34 -5.71
C ASP A 62 -48.33 -80.60 -6.12
N VAL A 63 -47.84 -80.83 -7.34
CA VAL A 63 -46.74 -80.03 -7.92
C VAL A 63 -47.15 -78.57 -8.09
N CYS A 64 -48.33 -78.28 -8.66
CA CYS A 64 -48.83 -76.90 -8.76
C CYS A 64 -48.95 -76.21 -7.40
N LYS A 65 -49.30 -76.93 -6.33
CA LYS A 65 -49.31 -76.39 -4.95
C LYS A 65 -47.91 -76.11 -4.42
N ALA A 66 -46.91 -76.93 -4.76
CA ALA A 66 -45.51 -76.69 -4.40
C ALA A 66 -44.98 -75.44 -5.14
N LEU A 67 -45.22 -75.36 -6.46
CA LEU A 67 -44.87 -74.19 -7.28
C LEU A 67 -45.52 -72.91 -6.76
N ALA A 68 -46.79 -72.96 -6.35
CA ALA A 68 -47.49 -71.80 -5.78
C ALA A 68 -46.90 -71.33 -4.44
N LYS A 69 -46.13 -72.18 -3.74
CA LYS A 69 -45.38 -71.82 -2.52
C LYS A 69 -43.95 -71.34 -2.81
N GLY A 70 -43.53 -71.32 -4.07
CA GLY A 70 -42.18 -70.92 -4.50
C GLY A 70 -41.15 -72.06 -4.49
N ASP A 71 -41.58 -73.32 -4.35
CA ASP A 71 -40.69 -74.48 -4.52
C ASP A 71 -40.63 -74.83 -6.01
N PHE A 72 -39.64 -74.27 -6.70
CA PHE A 72 -39.36 -74.51 -8.11
C PHE A 72 -38.36 -75.65 -8.34
N ASP A 73 -38.02 -76.46 -7.33
CA ASP A 73 -37.19 -77.67 -7.48
C ASP A 73 -38.06 -78.91 -7.77
N THR A 74 -39.35 -78.83 -7.44
CA THR A 74 -40.31 -79.91 -7.67
C THR A 74 -40.59 -80.11 -9.18
N ARG A 75 -40.63 -81.36 -9.66
CA ARG A 75 -40.90 -81.70 -11.09
C ARG A 75 -41.95 -82.79 -11.25
N LEU A 76 -42.65 -82.75 -12.38
CA LEU A 76 -43.47 -83.87 -12.83
C LEU A 76 -42.57 -84.91 -13.52
N THR A 77 -42.18 -85.94 -12.77
CA THR A 77 -41.39 -87.06 -13.26
C THR A 77 -42.29 -88.19 -13.76
N HIS A 78 -41.89 -88.92 -14.81
CA HIS A 78 -42.63 -90.06 -15.38
C HIS A 78 -44.00 -89.67 -15.97
N ILE A 79 -43.99 -88.83 -17.01
CA ILE A 79 -45.16 -88.49 -17.82
C ILE A 79 -45.42 -89.64 -18.79
N HIS A 80 -46.48 -90.42 -18.55
CA HIS A 80 -46.81 -91.63 -19.33
C HIS A 80 -48.07 -91.47 -20.21
N GLU A 81 -48.78 -90.35 -20.10
CA GLU A 81 -49.98 -90.06 -20.89
C GLU A 81 -49.60 -89.33 -22.19
N GLY A 82 -50.09 -89.83 -23.33
CA GLY A 82 -50.03 -89.13 -24.61
C GLY A 82 -51.32 -88.33 -24.87
N GLY A 83 -51.20 -87.20 -25.58
CA GLY A 83 -52.29 -86.25 -25.83
C GLY A 83 -52.17 -84.95 -25.00
N ASP A 84 -53.17 -84.09 -25.08
CA ASP A 84 -53.16 -82.70 -24.54
C ASP A 84 -52.80 -82.60 -23.05
N PHE A 85 -53.10 -83.62 -22.24
CA PHE A 85 -52.77 -83.62 -20.80
C PHE A 85 -51.28 -83.88 -20.54
N GLY A 86 -50.63 -84.73 -21.33
CA GLY A 86 -49.19 -84.94 -21.26
C GLY A 86 -48.43 -83.70 -21.75
N GLU A 87 -48.92 -83.05 -22.81
CA GLU A 87 -48.40 -81.76 -23.29
C GLU A 87 -48.51 -80.69 -22.20
N PHE A 88 -49.67 -80.58 -21.53
CA PHE A 88 -49.84 -79.68 -20.38
C PHE A 88 -48.81 -79.94 -19.26
N GLN A 89 -48.53 -81.20 -18.91
CA GLN A 89 -47.53 -81.54 -17.90
C GLN A 89 -46.10 -81.14 -18.33
N TRP A 90 -45.76 -81.30 -19.63
CA TRP A 90 -44.49 -80.84 -20.18
C TRP A 90 -44.37 -79.31 -20.18
N THR A 91 -45.40 -78.58 -20.63
CA THR A 91 -45.44 -77.12 -20.58
C THR A 91 -45.36 -76.59 -19.14
N LEU A 92 -45.93 -77.32 -18.17
CA LEU A 92 -45.82 -76.96 -16.76
C LEU A 92 -44.39 -77.14 -16.21
N ASN A 93 -43.69 -78.21 -16.61
CA ASN A 93 -42.28 -78.38 -16.30
C ASN A 93 -41.43 -77.30 -16.98
N GLU A 94 -41.67 -76.96 -18.25
CA GLU A 94 -40.95 -75.90 -18.97
C GLU A 94 -41.15 -74.52 -18.34
N MET A 95 -42.38 -74.21 -17.91
CA MET A 95 -42.66 -73.00 -17.12
C MET A 95 -41.90 -73.01 -15.79
N THR A 96 -41.83 -74.16 -15.12
CA THR A 96 -41.08 -74.31 -13.87
C THR A 96 -39.58 -74.13 -14.08
N ASP A 97 -39.00 -74.73 -15.12
CA ASP A 97 -37.58 -74.59 -15.46
C ASP A 97 -37.22 -73.14 -15.78
N SER A 98 -38.08 -72.44 -16.51
CA SER A 98 -37.90 -71.02 -16.82
C SER A 98 -37.96 -70.16 -15.54
N MET A 99 -38.88 -70.44 -14.63
CA MET A 99 -39.02 -69.73 -13.35
C MET A 99 -37.85 -70.01 -12.40
N ASP A 100 -37.43 -71.28 -12.28
CA ASP A 100 -36.28 -71.70 -11.48
C ASP A 100 -34.99 -71.05 -11.98
N ALA A 101 -34.71 -71.14 -13.30
CA ALA A 101 -33.55 -70.52 -13.91
C ALA A 101 -33.53 -69.00 -13.65
N PHE A 102 -34.66 -68.32 -13.79
CA PHE A 102 -34.75 -66.89 -13.49
C PHE A 102 -34.50 -66.58 -12.01
N VAL A 103 -35.16 -67.28 -11.07
CA VAL A 103 -35.01 -67.03 -9.64
C VAL A 103 -33.58 -67.30 -9.19
N ARG A 104 -32.97 -68.40 -9.66
CA ARG A 104 -31.60 -68.78 -9.34
C ARG A 104 -30.59 -67.76 -9.86
N GLU A 105 -30.71 -67.37 -11.13
CA GLU A 105 -29.82 -66.37 -11.73
C GLU A 105 -30.03 -64.99 -11.12
N ALA A 106 -31.27 -64.57 -10.86
CA ALA A 106 -31.58 -63.28 -10.23
C ALA A 106 -31.06 -63.21 -8.80
N THR A 107 -31.26 -64.27 -8.01
CA THR A 107 -30.73 -64.35 -6.64
C THR A 107 -29.22 -64.25 -6.64
N ALA A 108 -28.56 -64.99 -7.53
CA ALA A 108 -27.12 -65.02 -7.57
C ALA A 108 -26.53 -63.71 -8.13
N ALA A 109 -27.15 -63.07 -9.14
CA ALA A 109 -26.74 -61.74 -9.59
C ALA A 109 -26.95 -60.69 -8.48
N MET A 110 -28.08 -60.73 -7.76
CA MET A 110 -28.36 -59.81 -6.65
C MET A 110 -27.45 -60.03 -5.44
N GLU A 111 -27.00 -61.26 -5.19
CA GLU A 111 -26.01 -61.54 -4.14
C GLU A 111 -24.64 -60.94 -4.45
N TYR A 112 -24.24 -60.96 -5.73
CA TYR A 112 -23.03 -60.26 -6.15
C TYR A 112 -23.22 -58.75 -6.06
N VAL A 113 -24.38 -58.22 -6.45
CA VAL A 113 -24.72 -56.79 -6.28
C VAL A 113 -24.76 -56.37 -4.81
N SER A 114 -25.24 -57.21 -3.89
CA SER A 114 -25.28 -56.89 -2.45
C SER A 114 -23.90 -56.90 -1.81
N ARG A 115 -22.95 -57.61 -2.42
CA ARG A 115 -21.51 -57.53 -2.15
C ARG A 115 -20.81 -56.51 -3.05
N ASN A 116 -21.55 -55.59 -3.67
CA ASN A 116 -21.06 -54.54 -4.58
C ASN A 116 -20.14 -55.03 -5.72
N GLN A 117 -20.27 -56.29 -6.10
CA GLN A 117 -19.59 -56.91 -7.23
C GLN A 117 -20.52 -56.91 -8.44
N TYR A 118 -20.36 -55.95 -9.34
CA TYR A 118 -21.32 -55.73 -10.42
C TYR A 118 -21.02 -56.50 -11.72
N PHE A 119 -20.06 -57.43 -11.70
CA PHE A 119 -19.63 -58.15 -12.90
C PHE A 119 -20.54 -59.32 -13.28
N ARG A 120 -21.29 -59.88 -12.32
CA ARG A 120 -22.19 -61.01 -12.58
C ARG A 120 -23.51 -60.52 -13.15
N ARG A 121 -23.84 -60.98 -14.36
CA ARG A 121 -25.10 -60.71 -15.06
C ARG A 121 -25.97 -61.96 -15.07
N ILE A 122 -27.28 -61.75 -15.05
CA ILE A 122 -28.25 -62.80 -15.30
C ILE A 122 -28.05 -63.28 -16.74
N LEU A 123 -27.87 -64.59 -16.92
CA LEU A 123 -27.78 -65.22 -18.24
C LEU A 123 -29.13 -65.12 -18.96
N GLU A 124 -29.19 -64.37 -20.06
CA GLU A 124 -30.44 -64.20 -20.84
C GLU A 124 -30.82 -65.44 -21.67
N GLN A 125 -29.87 -66.36 -21.88
CA GLN A 125 -30.05 -67.53 -22.73
C GLN A 125 -31.03 -68.53 -22.10
N GLY A 126 -32.10 -68.86 -22.83
CA GLY A 126 -33.15 -69.76 -22.36
C GLY A 126 -34.33 -69.06 -21.68
N MET A 127 -34.24 -67.75 -21.39
CA MET A 127 -35.35 -66.97 -20.85
C MET A 127 -36.22 -66.42 -21.97
N GLN A 128 -37.55 -66.43 -21.78
CA GLN A 128 -38.51 -65.92 -22.76
C GLN A 128 -39.57 -65.02 -22.09
N GLY A 129 -40.24 -64.20 -22.91
CA GLY A 129 -41.35 -63.35 -22.48
C GLY A 129 -41.02 -62.42 -21.30
N SER A 130 -41.87 -62.41 -20.29
CA SER A 130 -41.74 -61.52 -19.12
C SER A 130 -40.49 -61.80 -18.27
N LEU A 131 -40.00 -63.04 -18.23
CA LEU A 131 -38.79 -63.39 -17.47
C LEU A 131 -37.53 -62.81 -18.11
N LEU A 132 -37.43 -62.88 -19.45
CA LEU A 132 -36.36 -62.21 -20.20
C LEU A 132 -36.37 -60.70 -19.98
N ASN A 133 -37.55 -60.08 -19.95
CA ASN A 133 -37.67 -58.66 -19.66
C ASN A 133 -37.21 -58.33 -18.23
N GLY A 134 -37.61 -59.12 -17.23
CA GLY A 134 -37.15 -58.99 -15.84
C GLY A 134 -35.63 -59.11 -15.71
N ALA A 135 -35.03 -60.09 -16.38
CA ALA A 135 -33.58 -60.31 -16.41
C ALA A 135 -32.84 -59.10 -17.01
N ARG A 136 -33.34 -58.55 -18.12
CA ARG A 136 -32.78 -57.36 -18.75
C ARG A 136 -32.92 -56.10 -17.89
N VAL A 137 -34.02 -55.96 -17.15
CA VAL A 137 -34.20 -54.84 -16.21
C VAL A 137 -33.20 -54.94 -15.07
N ILE A 138 -33.02 -56.14 -14.49
CA ILE A 138 -32.01 -56.38 -13.46
C ILE A 138 -30.61 -56.10 -13.99
N ASN A 139 -30.23 -56.66 -15.15
CA ASN A 139 -28.91 -56.42 -15.74
C ASN A 139 -28.63 -54.93 -15.98
N ARG A 140 -29.61 -54.18 -16.50
CA ARG A 140 -29.50 -52.72 -16.68
C ARG A 140 -29.42 -51.97 -15.35
N ALA A 141 -30.16 -52.41 -14.33
CA ALA A 141 -30.07 -51.83 -12.99
C ALA A 141 -28.69 -52.05 -12.38
N THR A 142 -28.17 -53.28 -12.43
CA THR A 142 -26.82 -53.65 -11.99
C THR A 142 -25.75 -52.81 -12.67
N GLU A 143 -25.82 -52.66 -14.00
CA GLU A 143 -24.90 -51.83 -14.77
C GLU A 143 -25.00 -50.35 -14.39
N SER A 144 -26.22 -49.83 -14.22
CA SER A 144 -26.43 -48.43 -13.80
C SER A 144 -25.84 -48.16 -12.42
N VAL A 145 -26.01 -49.09 -11.46
CA VAL A 145 -25.42 -48.97 -10.12
C VAL A 145 -23.90 -49.04 -10.19
N ALA A 146 -23.33 -49.95 -10.99
CA ALA A 146 -21.88 -50.07 -11.18
C ALA A 146 -21.26 -48.76 -11.71
N VAL A 147 -21.86 -48.18 -12.74
CA VAL A 147 -21.39 -46.92 -13.34
C VAL A 147 -21.46 -45.78 -12.32
N LYS A 148 -22.58 -45.67 -11.58
CA LYS A 148 -22.75 -44.65 -10.55
C LYS A 148 -21.74 -44.80 -9.41
N MET A 149 -21.50 -46.02 -8.92
CA MET A 149 -20.55 -46.27 -7.84
C MET A 149 -19.10 -45.97 -8.24
N ASN A 150 -18.69 -46.37 -9.44
CA ASN A 150 -17.38 -45.99 -9.97
C ASN A 150 -17.27 -44.46 -10.17
N GLY A 151 -18.35 -43.81 -10.62
CA GLY A 151 -18.44 -42.36 -10.70
C GLY A 151 -18.25 -41.68 -9.33
N PHE A 152 -18.88 -42.18 -8.26
CA PHE A 152 -18.71 -41.64 -6.91
C PHE A 152 -17.27 -41.77 -6.40
N VAL A 153 -16.59 -42.89 -6.67
CA VAL A 153 -15.18 -43.08 -6.29
C VAL A 153 -14.27 -42.06 -6.97
N ASN A 154 -14.48 -41.82 -8.27
CA ASN A 154 -13.71 -40.83 -9.01
C ASN A 154 -13.95 -39.40 -8.50
N ILE A 155 -15.22 -39.03 -8.29
CA ILE A 155 -15.58 -37.72 -7.71
C ILE A 155 -14.94 -37.55 -6.33
N ALA A 156 -14.97 -38.58 -5.48
CA ALA A 156 -14.36 -38.52 -4.16
C ALA A 156 -12.83 -38.31 -4.24
N ASN A 157 -12.14 -38.98 -5.16
CA ASN A 157 -10.71 -38.75 -5.38
C ASN A 157 -10.43 -37.33 -5.90
N ASP A 158 -11.21 -36.84 -6.85
CA ASP A 158 -11.06 -35.49 -7.40
C ASP A 158 -11.28 -34.42 -6.31
N VAL A 159 -12.27 -34.63 -5.42
CA VAL A 159 -12.49 -33.75 -4.27
C VAL A 159 -11.32 -33.83 -3.29
N ASP A 160 -10.73 -35.00 -3.04
CA ASP A 160 -9.57 -35.16 -2.13
C ASP A 160 -8.35 -34.39 -2.64
N VAL A 161 -8.04 -34.54 -3.94
CA VAL A 161 -6.97 -33.80 -4.62
C VAL A 161 -7.26 -32.30 -4.61
N SER A 162 -8.47 -31.88 -4.98
CA SER A 162 -8.84 -30.46 -5.03
C SER A 162 -8.77 -29.80 -3.64
N LEU A 163 -9.19 -30.50 -2.59
CA LEU A 163 -9.12 -29.99 -1.22
C LEU A 163 -7.69 -29.84 -0.73
N LYS A 164 -6.80 -30.77 -1.08
CA LYS A 164 -5.36 -30.67 -0.78
C LYS A 164 -4.72 -29.48 -1.47
N ASP A 165 -5.01 -29.28 -2.76
CA ASP A 165 -4.53 -28.13 -3.54
C ASP A 165 -5.02 -26.79 -2.93
N VAL A 166 -6.29 -26.71 -2.53
CA VAL A 166 -6.83 -25.52 -1.85
C VAL A 166 -6.07 -25.21 -0.53
N VAL A 167 -5.73 -26.23 0.26
CA VAL A 167 -4.95 -26.02 1.50
C VAL A 167 -3.54 -25.54 1.19
N GLU A 168 -2.89 -26.11 0.18
CA GLU A 168 -1.56 -25.71 -0.24
C GLU A 168 -1.53 -24.25 -0.72
N GLN A 169 -2.52 -23.83 -1.50
CA GLN A 169 -2.69 -22.45 -1.94
C GLN A 169 -2.98 -21.49 -0.78
N ILE A 170 -3.81 -21.91 0.19
CA ILE A 170 -4.07 -21.12 1.40
C ILE A 170 -2.79 -20.95 2.22
N ASN A 171 -2.03 -22.03 2.45
CA ASN A 171 -0.77 -21.96 3.21
C ASN A 171 0.27 -21.06 2.53
N THR A 172 0.36 -21.12 1.19
CA THR A 172 1.23 -20.22 0.41
C THR A 172 0.79 -18.76 0.55
N SER A 173 -0.52 -18.50 0.49
CA SER A 173 -1.09 -17.15 0.66
C SER A 173 -0.86 -16.61 2.07
N VAL A 174 -1.03 -17.44 3.10
CA VAL A 174 -0.74 -17.10 4.50
C VAL A 174 0.73 -16.73 4.66
N THR A 175 1.65 -17.56 4.17
CA THR A 175 3.10 -17.29 4.26
C THR A 175 3.46 -15.96 3.58
N THR A 176 2.83 -15.66 2.44
CA THR A 176 3.03 -14.39 1.73
C THR A 176 2.50 -13.20 2.53
N LEU A 177 1.34 -13.34 3.16
CA LEU A 177 0.74 -12.28 3.99
C LEU A 177 1.54 -12.06 5.29
N GLU A 178 2.06 -13.11 5.91
CA GLU A 178 2.95 -13.01 7.08
C GLU A 178 4.24 -12.25 6.72
N SER A 179 4.90 -12.62 5.63
CA SER A 179 6.08 -11.91 5.12
C SER A 179 5.78 -10.43 4.80
N THR A 180 4.60 -10.16 4.26
CA THR A 180 4.14 -8.78 3.98
C THR A 180 3.93 -8.00 5.28
N ALA A 181 3.31 -8.60 6.30
CA ALA A 181 3.10 -7.98 7.60
C ALA A 181 4.43 -7.68 8.31
N ASP A 182 5.39 -8.61 8.27
CA ASP A 182 6.74 -8.42 8.80
C ASP A 182 7.48 -7.28 8.10
N THR A 183 7.39 -7.23 6.77
CA THR A 183 7.96 -6.14 5.97
C THR A 183 7.33 -4.80 6.35
N MET A 184 6.00 -4.74 6.49
CA MET A 184 5.29 -3.55 6.97
C MET A 184 5.76 -3.12 8.36
N GLY A 185 5.98 -4.06 9.28
CA GLY A 185 6.53 -3.78 10.62
C GLY A 185 7.95 -3.18 10.55
N GLY A 186 8.80 -3.69 9.66
CA GLY A 186 10.12 -3.12 9.38
C GLY A 186 10.04 -1.69 8.81
N THR A 187 9.16 -1.46 7.84
CA THR A 187 8.92 -0.12 7.26
C THR A 187 8.41 0.85 8.31
N VAL A 188 7.43 0.45 9.13
CA VAL A 188 6.90 1.23 10.26
C VAL A 188 8.02 1.69 11.18
N LYS A 189 8.95 0.80 11.55
CA LYS A 189 10.10 1.14 12.40
C LYS A 189 11.00 2.19 11.75
N LEU A 190 11.39 1.96 10.50
CA LEU A 190 12.25 2.88 9.75
C LEU A 190 11.59 4.25 9.57
N THR A 191 10.28 4.29 9.28
CA THR A 191 9.55 5.55 9.16
C THR A 191 9.45 6.29 10.49
N ARG A 192 9.26 5.59 11.63
CA ARG A 192 9.30 6.22 12.97
C ARG A 192 10.67 6.83 13.27
N GLU A 193 11.75 6.12 12.97
CA GLU A 193 13.12 6.63 13.14
C GLU A 193 13.37 7.87 12.27
N GLY A 194 12.95 7.82 11.00
CA GLY A 194 13.03 8.97 10.08
C GLY A 194 12.19 10.16 10.55
N ALA A 195 10.97 9.92 11.02
CA ALA A 195 10.09 10.96 11.56
C ALA A 195 10.69 11.62 12.82
N GLN A 196 11.28 10.83 13.72
CA GLN A 196 11.96 11.36 14.90
C GLN A 196 13.17 12.21 14.53
N SER A 197 13.99 11.75 13.58
CA SER A 197 15.12 12.51 13.05
C SER A 197 14.68 13.84 12.44
N ALA A 198 13.62 13.81 11.61
CA ALA A 198 13.02 15.01 11.02
C ALA A 198 12.49 15.99 12.07
N SER A 199 11.88 15.49 13.15
CA SER A 199 11.46 16.33 14.29
C SER A 199 12.65 17.04 14.93
N ASN A 200 13.71 16.30 15.24
CA ASN A 200 14.90 16.86 15.89
C ASN A 200 15.57 17.93 15.02
N MET A 201 15.72 17.66 13.71
CA MET A 201 16.27 18.63 12.76
C MET A 201 15.38 19.87 12.62
N SER A 202 14.05 19.71 12.69
CA SER A 202 13.11 20.83 12.64
C SER A 202 13.24 21.71 13.88
N ASP A 203 13.36 21.12 15.07
CA ASP A 203 13.57 21.85 16.32
C ASP A 203 14.91 22.61 16.32
N GLU A 204 15.99 21.98 15.85
CA GLU A 204 17.30 22.62 15.70
C GLU A 204 17.25 23.78 14.69
N THR A 205 16.61 23.56 13.54
CA THR A 205 16.43 24.61 12.53
C THR A 205 15.62 25.77 13.08
N SER A 206 14.55 25.51 13.84
CA SER A 206 13.74 26.55 14.47
C SER A 206 14.57 27.42 15.42
N ARG A 207 15.44 26.82 16.24
CA ARG A 207 16.37 27.56 17.11
C ARG A 207 17.36 28.41 16.32
N ASN A 208 17.93 27.86 15.24
CA ASN A 208 18.85 28.60 14.38
C ASN A 208 18.15 29.80 13.72
N VAL A 209 16.90 29.62 13.28
CA VAL A 209 16.08 30.69 12.71
C VAL A 209 15.76 31.77 13.74
N GLN A 210 15.44 31.41 14.99
CA GLN A 210 15.24 32.37 16.07
C GLN A 210 16.51 33.18 16.34
N ALA A 211 17.69 32.55 16.33
CA ALA A 211 18.96 33.25 16.49
C ALA A 211 19.24 34.22 15.33
N ILE A 212 18.92 33.84 14.09
CA ILE A 212 19.03 34.73 12.93
C ILE A 212 18.08 35.92 13.06
N SER A 213 16.85 35.71 13.50
CA SER A 213 15.88 36.79 13.72
C SER A 213 16.38 37.79 14.76
N ALA A 214 16.90 37.30 15.90
CA ALA A 214 17.49 38.15 16.93
C ALA A 214 18.70 38.93 16.40
N ALA A 215 19.58 38.29 15.64
CA ALA A 215 20.72 38.97 15.03
C ALA A 215 20.29 40.05 14.01
N ALA A 216 19.21 39.83 13.27
CA ALA A 216 18.66 40.83 12.34
C ALA A 216 18.03 42.03 13.07
N GLU A 217 17.40 41.81 14.23
CA GLU A 217 16.92 42.88 15.12
C GLU A 217 18.08 43.69 15.70
N GLU A 218 19.12 43.03 16.22
CA GLU A 218 20.34 43.71 16.72
C GLU A 218 21.02 44.52 15.61
N MET A 219 21.13 43.95 14.40
CA MET A 219 21.68 44.66 13.24
C MET A 219 20.85 45.88 12.86
N SER A 220 19.52 45.78 12.94
CA SER A 220 18.62 46.92 12.68
C SER A 220 18.83 48.05 13.71
N SER A 221 19.06 47.71 14.98
CA SER A 221 19.39 48.68 16.02
C SER A 221 20.75 49.34 15.77
N ALA A 222 21.78 48.55 15.42
CA ALA A 222 23.11 49.07 15.12
C ALA A 222 23.09 50.00 13.89
N ILE A 223 22.35 49.64 12.85
CA ILE A 223 22.13 50.47 11.66
C ILE A 223 21.52 51.82 12.05
N ALA A 224 20.48 51.84 12.90
CA ALA A 224 19.86 53.08 13.33
C ALA A 224 20.82 53.99 14.11
N GLU A 225 21.67 53.42 14.97
CA GLU A 225 22.70 54.16 15.69
C GLU A 225 23.75 54.75 14.73
N ILE A 226 24.23 53.96 13.77
CA ILE A 226 25.20 54.44 12.79
C ILE A 226 24.57 55.53 11.91
N THR A 227 23.31 55.40 11.49
CA THR A 227 22.59 56.48 10.77
C THR A 227 22.63 57.78 11.57
N GLN A 228 22.32 57.74 12.87
CA GLN A 228 22.38 58.92 13.73
C GLN A 228 23.80 59.49 13.83
N GLN A 229 24.82 58.64 13.96
CA GLN A 229 26.22 59.07 13.97
C GLN A 229 26.64 59.72 12.64
N MET A 230 26.16 59.21 11.51
CA MET A 230 26.45 59.79 10.19
C MET A 230 25.81 61.16 10.01
N THR A 231 24.55 61.33 10.43
CA THR A 231 23.89 62.65 10.44
C THR A 231 24.68 63.65 11.27
N ARG A 232 25.08 63.25 12.49
CA ARG A 232 25.90 64.10 13.36
C ARG A 232 27.28 64.43 12.77
N THR A 233 27.89 63.49 12.07
CA THR A 233 29.16 63.70 11.38
C THR A 233 29.02 64.73 10.26
N SER A 234 27.94 64.68 9.49
CA SER A 234 27.64 65.68 8.45
C SER A 234 27.39 67.07 9.05
N GLU A 235 26.65 67.16 10.16
CA GLU A 235 26.46 68.43 10.90
C GLU A 235 27.78 69.03 11.39
N ILE A 236 28.65 68.20 11.99
CA ILE A 236 29.98 68.64 12.46
C ILE A 236 30.84 69.09 11.28
N ALA A 237 30.86 68.34 10.18
CA ALA A 237 31.61 68.71 8.99
C ALA A 237 31.12 70.05 8.44
N HIS A 238 29.81 70.26 8.34
CA HIS A 238 29.24 71.53 7.89
C HIS A 238 29.65 72.70 8.80
N GLY A 239 29.55 72.54 10.13
CA GLY A 239 30.00 73.55 11.08
C GLY A 239 31.51 73.85 10.98
N ALA A 240 32.33 72.82 10.72
CA ALA A 240 33.77 72.99 10.54
C ALA A 240 34.12 73.73 9.23
N VAL A 241 33.33 73.56 8.16
CA VAL A 241 33.49 74.38 6.93
C VAL A 241 33.26 75.84 7.26
N THR A 242 32.14 76.17 7.92
CA THR A 242 31.81 77.55 8.30
C THR A 242 32.91 78.18 9.17
N GLU A 243 33.35 77.48 10.22
CA GLU A 243 34.41 77.99 11.11
C GLU A 243 35.74 78.18 10.35
N SER A 244 36.06 77.28 9.40
CA SER A 244 37.25 77.41 8.58
C SER A 244 37.17 78.57 7.57
N GLU A 245 35.98 78.89 7.07
CA GLU A 245 35.74 80.06 6.21
C GLU A 245 35.87 81.37 6.99
N ASP A 246 35.31 81.44 8.20
CA ASP A 246 35.42 82.60 9.09
C ASP A 246 36.87 82.85 9.50
N ALA A 247 37.60 81.81 9.92
CA ALA A 247 39.02 81.91 10.26
C ALA A 247 39.86 82.36 9.06
N ARG A 248 39.54 81.88 7.85
CA ARG A 248 40.18 82.32 6.62
C ARG A 248 39.94 83.81 6.37
N ALA A 249 38.71 84.30 6.53
CA ALA A 249 38.37 85.72 6.33
C ALA A 249 39.16 86.64 7.28
N ILE A 250 39.31 86.25 8.54
CA ILE A 250 40.11 86.99 9.54
C ILE A 250 41.58 87.08 9.12
N VAL A 251 42.15 86.00 8.58
CA VAL A 251 43.54 85.99 8.11
C VAL A 251 43.71 86.84 6.83
N GLU A 252 42.72 86.84 5.94
CA GLU A 252 42.72 87.72 4.75
C GLU A 252 42.64 89.21 5.14
N GLU A 253 41.87 89.55 6.18
CA GLU A 253 41.85 90.90 6.75
C GLU A 253 43.22 91.28 7.36
N LEU A 254 43.86 90.34 8.07
CA LEU A 254 45.21 90.55 8.62
C LEU A 254 46.25 90.77 7.51
N ALA A 255 46.17 90.00 6.42
CA ALA A 255 47.03 90.18 5.25
C ALA A 255 46.85 91.56 4.61
N THR A 256 45.59 92.02 4.51
CA THR A 256 45.25 93.36 4.01
C THR A 256 45.83 94.45 4.90
N THR A 257 45.71 94.30 6.22
CA THR A 257 46.25 95.23 7.21
C THR A 257 47.78 95.27 7.14
N ALA A 258 48.45 94.12 7.02
CA ALA A 258 49.90 94.04 6.87
C ALA A 258 50.39 94.74 5.60
N ASN A 259 49.66 94.64 4.48
CA ASN A 259 49.97 95.38 3.25
C ASN A 259 49.89 96.89 3.46
N GLN A 260 48.84 97.38 4.13
CA GLN A 260 48.70 98.81 4.44
C GLN A 260 49.83 99.32 5.34
N ILE A 261 50.24 98.55 6.35
CA ILE A 261 51.39 98.88 7.19
C ILE A 261 52.66 98.94 6.34
N GLY A 262 52.87 97.98 5.44
CA GLY A 262 53.99 97.98 4.50
C GLY A 262 54.07 99.26 3.67
N GLU A 263 52.95 99.73 3.13
CA GLU A 263 52.88 101.00 2.38
C GLU A 263 53.28 102.20 3.24
N VAL A 264 52.82 102.25 4.50
CA VAL A 264 53.17 103.30 5.45
C VAL A 264 54.67 103.26 5.80
N VAL A 265 55.25 102.07 6.03
CA VAL A 265 56.67 101.90 6.32
C VAL A 265 57.54 102.39 5.15
N VAL A 266 57.15 102.08 3.91
CA VAL A 266 57.81 102.59 2.70
C VAL A 266 57.75 104.12 2.62
N LEU A 267 56.63 104.73 3.02
CA LEU A 267 56.50 106.18 3.08
C LEU A 267 57.42 106.79 4.15
N ILE A 268 57.47 106.20 5.35
CA ILE A 268 58.35 106.67 6.45
C ILE A 268 59.81 106.55 6.04
N GLN A 269 60.19 105.45 5.39
CA GLN A 269 61.54 105.26 4.84
C GLN A 269 61.92 106.40 3.88
N LYS A 270 61.03 106.76 2.95
CA LYS A 270 61.24 107.90 2.03
C LYS A 270 61.39 109.22 2.79
N ILE A 271 60.59 109.46 3.83
CA ILE A 271 60.68 110.66 4.67
C ILE A 271 62.02 110.69 5.41
N ALA A 272 62.47 109.57 5.98
CA ALA A 272 63.75 109.46 6.66
C ALA A 272 64.93 109.73 5.71
N ASP A 273 64.91 109.15 4.51
CA ASP A 273 65.94 109.37 3.48
C ASP A 273 65.96 110.85 3.04
N GLN A 274 64.79 111.46 2.84
CA GLN A 274 64.69 112.88 2.50
C GLN A 274 65.17 113.78 3.65
N THR A 275 64.86 113.42 4.90
CA THR A 275 65.29 114.16 6.10
C THR A 275 66.80 114.07 6.27
N ASN A 276 67.39 112.89 6.05
CA ASN A 276 68.84 112.69 6.06
C ASN A 276 69.54 113.54 4.99
N LEU A 277 68.96 113.63 3.79
CA LEU A 277 69.48 114.47 2.70
C LEU A 277 69.39 115.96 3.04
N LEU A 278 68.28 116.41 3.62
CA LEU A 278 68.12 117.79 4.10
C LEU A 278 69.10 118.13 5.23
N ALA A 279 69.29 117.22 6.18
CA ALA A 279 70.25 117.38 7.28
C ALA A 279 71.70 117.41 6.79
N LEU A 280 72.03 116.62 5.78
CA LEU A 280 73.33 116.66 5.11
C LEU A 280 73.56 118.03 4.44
N ASN A 281 72.58 118.53 3.68
CA ASN A 281 72.65 119.85 3.07
C ASN A 281 72.81 120.96 4.12
N ALA A 282 72.09 120.87 5.24
CA ALA A 282 72.22 121.81 6.36
C ALA A 282 73.60 121.74 7.02
N THR A 283 74.19 120.55 7.15
CA THR A 283 75.55 120.35 7.67
C THR A 283 76.61 120.99 6.75
N ILE A 284 76.43 120.87 5.43
CA ILE A 284 77.30 121.50 4.42
C ILE A 284 77.22 123.03 4.55
N GLU A 285 76.01 123.60 4.62
CA GLU A 285 75.84 125.05 4.70
C GLU A 285 76.32 125.61 6.06
N ALA A 286 76.14 124.86 7.15
CA ALA A 286 76.69 125.20 8.46
C ALA A 286 78.23 125.20 8.46
N SER A 287 78.86 124.25 7.76
CA SER A 287 80.31 124.22 7.56
C SER A 287 80.80 125.41 6.73
N ARG A 288 79.99 125.86 5.76
CA ARG A 288 80.26 127.01 4.90
C ARG A 288 80.19 128.34 5.64
N ALA A 289 79.35 128.44 6.67
CA ALA A 289 79.21 129.62 7.53
C ALA A 289 80.34 129.77 8.59
N GLY A 290 81.27 128.81 8.69
CA GLY A 290 82.42 128.87 9.59
C GLY A 290 82.03 128.90 11.07
N ASP A 291 82.65 129.77 11.88
CA ASP A 291 82.42 129.83 13.32
C ASP A 291 80.98 130.20 13.71
N ALA A 292 80.27 130.96 12.87
CA ALA A 292 78.87 131.33 13.09
C ALA A 292 77.90 130.16 12.90
N GLY A 293 78.31 129.10 12.18
CA GLY A 293 77.49 127.94 11.86
C GLY A 293 77.60 126.77 12.86
N LYS A 294 78.51 126.83 13.85
CA LYS A 294 78.81 125.69 14.76
C LYS A 294 77.58 125.15 15.49
N GLY A 295 76.71 126.00 16.02
CA GLY A 295 75.47 125.55 16.68
C GLY A 295 74.49 124.89 15.71
N PHE A 296 74.41 125.39 14.48
CA PHE A 296 73.56 124.82 13.43
C PHE A 296 74.11 123.47 12.92
N ALA A 297 75.44 123.32 12.86
CA ALA A 297 76.10 122.08 12.48
C ALA A 297 75.81 120.95 13.47
N VAL A 298 75.76 121.23 14.78
CA VAL A 298 75.40 120.24 15.81
C VAL A 298 73.96 119.77 15.64
N VAL A 299 73.01 120.69 15.43
CA VAL A 299 71.60 120.33 15.20
C VAL A 299 71.45 119.54 13.90
N ALA A 300 72.13 119.93 12.83
CA ALA A 300 72.08 119.21 11.55
C ALA A 300 72.66 117.79 11.66
N ALA A 301 73.73 117.59 12.44
CA ALA A 301 74.29 116.26 12.73
C ALA A 301 73.32 115.40 13.55
N GLU A 302 72.67 115.97 14.58
CA GLU A 302 71.67 115.27 15.38
C GLU A 302 70.46 114.84 14.54
N VAL A 303 69.95 115.71 13.67
CA VAL A 303 68.84 115.38 12.75
C VAL A 303 69.26 114.29 11.77
N LYS A 304 70.52 114.32 11.29
CA LYS A 304 71.07 113.29 10.40
C LYS A 304 71.13 111.92 11.08
N ASP A 305 71.62 111.87 12.32
CA ASP A 305 71.69 110.63 13.10
C ASP A 305 70.29 110.09 13.41
N LEU A 306 69.34 110.95 13.78
CA LEU A 306 67.94 110.57 14.02
C LEU A 306 67.26 110.02 12.75
N ALA A 307 67.55 110.62 11.59
CA ALA A 307 67.07 110.12 10.30
C ALA A 307 67.69 108.75 9.95
N SER A 308 68.97 108.53 10.24
CA SER A 308 69.63 107.23 10.05
C SER A 308 69.07 106.16 10.99
N GLN A 309 68.79 106.50 12.26
CA GLN A 309 68.14 105.58 13.20
C GLN A 309 66.72 105.23 12.74
N THR A 310 65.97 106.24 12.27
CA THR A 310 64.62 106.04 11.72
C THR A 310 64.66 105.09 10.53
N SER A 311 65.59 105.30 9.59
CA SER A 311 65.83 104.45 8.42
C SER A 311 66.15 102.99 8.80
N GLY A 312 67.02 102.79 9.80
CA GLY A 312 67.32 101.45 10.34
C GLY A 312 66.10 100.79 10.96
N ALA A 313 65.32 101.52 11.77
CA ALA A 313 64.11 101.01 12.40
C ALA A 313 63.01 100.68 11.38
N THR A 314 62.81 101.50 10.34
CA THR A 314 61.85 101.21 9.26
C THR A 314 62.25 99.98 8.45
N GLN A 315 63.54 99.73 8.26
CA GLN A 315 64.00 98.53 7.59
C GLN A 315 63.73 97.26 8.43
N GLU A 316 63.92 97.33 9.74
CA GLU A 316 63.58 96.24 10.67
C GLU A 316 62.06 95.96 10.67
N ILE A 317 61.23 97.02 10.74
CA ILE A 317 59.77 96.89 10.66
C ILE A 317 59.36 96.31 9.30
N SER A 318 59.99 96.72 8.20
CA SER A 318 59.70 96.18 6.86
C SER A 318 59.96 94.67 6.79
N GLN A 319 61.01 94.17 7.47
CA GLN A 319 61.26 92.74 7.56
C GLN A 319 60.15 92.04 8.33
N HIS A 320 59.73 92.58 9.48
CA HIS A 320 58.62 92.02 10.26
C HIS A 320 57.29 92.01 9.48
N VAL A 321 56.99 93.05 8.70
CA VAL A 321 55.80 93.09 7.84
C VAL A 321 55.86 91.99 6.78
N THR A 322 57.03 91.79 6.16
CA THR A 322 57.24 90.72 5.15
C THR A 322 57.03 89.33 5.78
N ASP A 323 57.53 89.13 6.99
CA ASP A 323 57.35 87.87 7.72
C ASP A 323 55.88 87.62 8.06
N ILE A 324 55.14 88.65 8.47
CA ILE A 324 53.70 88.59 8.73
C ILE A 324 52.94 88.24 7.44
N GLN A 325 53.22 88.93 6.33
CA GLN A 325 52.60 88.64 5.03
C GLN A 325 52.84 87.19 4.62
N SER A 326 54.08 86.71 4.70
CA SER A 326 54.42 85.31 4.39
C SER A 326 53.69 84.33 5.30
N ALA A 327 53.58 84.63 6.60
CA ALA A 327 52.83 83.81 7.56
C ALA A 327 51.33 83.76 7.23
N THR A 328 50.73 84.89 6.87
CA THR A 328 49.31 84.96 6.46
C THR A 328 49.03 84.19 5.18
N GLU A 329 49.89 84.29 4.15
CA GLU A 329 49.72 83.49 2.92
C GLU A 329 49.78 81.97 3.18
N ARG A 330 50.71 81.53 4.06
CA ARG A 330 50.78 80.13 4.46
C ARG A 330 49.53 79.69 5.21
N ALA A 331 48.99 80.55 6.08
CA ALA A 331 47.75 80.27 6.80
C ALA A 331 46.54 80.15 5.86
N VAL A 332 46.35 81.07 4.90
CA VAL A 332 45.26 80.99 3.90
C VAL A 332 45.35 79.69 3.09
N LYS A 333 46.55 79.30 2.65
CA LYS A 333 46.77 78.01 1.95
C LYS A 333 46.44 76.81 2.84
N ALA A 334 46.76 76.86 4.13
CA ALA A 334 46.42 75.80 5.07
C ALA A 334 44.91 75.67 5.27
N PHE A 335 44.19 76.78 5.45
CA PHE A 335 42.73 76.78 5.55
C PHE A 335 42.05 76.26 4.28
N GLY A 336 42.58 76.58 3.10
CA GLY A 336 42.09 76.01 1.84
C GLY A 336 42.15 74.48 1.82
N LYS A 337 43.27 73.90 2.29
CA LYS A 337 43.41 72.43 2.42
C LYS A 337 42.46 71.84 3.46
N VAL A 338 42.29 72.52 4.60
CA VAL A 338 41.33 72.11 5.64
C VAL A 338 39.92 72.04 5.07
N GLY A 339 39.48 73.05 4.32
CA GLY A 339 38.18 73.05 3.64
C GLY A 339 38.01 71.87 2.68
N THR A 340 39.03 71.55 1.87
CA THR A 340 38.99 70.36 0.99
C THR A 340 38.82 69.06 1.78
N ILE A 341 39.61 68.87 2.85
CA ILE A 341 39.54 67.65 3.67
C ILE A 341 38.16 67.51 4.34
N ILE A 342 37.57 68.61 4.82
CA ILE A 342 36.23 68.58 5.41
C ILE A 342 35.16 68.25 4.35
N GLY A 343 35.33 68.76 3.12
CA GLY A 343 34.47 68.38 1.99
C GLY A 343 34.52 66.88 1.69
N GLU A 344 35.72 66.30 1.66
CA GLU A 344 35.92 64.85 1.48
C GLU A 344 35.27 64.04 2.63
N ILE A 345 35.33 64.53 3.88
CA ILE A 345 34.65 63.90 5.03
C ILE A 345 33.12 63.89 4.82
N ASN A 346 32.54 65.00 4.36
CA ASN A 346 31.10 65.07 4.14
C ASN A 346 30.63 64.18 2.98
N GLU A 347 31.43 64.07 1.91
CA GLU A 347 31.16 63.15 0.81
C GLU A 347 31.24 61.68 1.27
N ALA A 348 32.29 61.32 2.00
CA ALA A 348 32.42 59.99 2.59
C ALA A 348 31.23 59.66 3.52
N ALA A 349 30.77 60.64 4.30
CA ALA A 349 29.62 60.46 5.17
C ALA A 349 28.32 60.17 4.39
N THR A 350 28.15 60.83 3.23
CA THR A 350 27.00 60.61 2.34
C THR A 350 27.02 59.21 1.73
N VAL A 351 28.19 58.74 1.28
CA VAL A 351 28.37 57.38 0.73
C VAL A 351 28.06 56.32 1.78
N VAL A 352 28.56 56.49 3.00
CA VAL A 352 28.29 55.57 4.11
C VAL A 352 26.79 55.56 4.47
N ALA A 353 26.12 56.72 4.48
CA ALA A 353 24.68 56.79 4.72
C ALA A 353 23.87 55.98 3.67
N ALA A 354 24.23 56.09 2.38
CA ALA A 354 23.59 55.32 1.32
C ALA A 354 23.80 53.79 1.51
N ALA A 355 25.02 53.38 1.88
CA ALA A 355 25.30 51.96 2.17
C ALA A 355 24.51 51.44 3.39
N ILE A 356 24.28 52.29 4.39
CA ILE A 356 23.48 51.95 5.57
C ILE A 356 22.00 51.76 5.21
N GLU A 357 21.45 52.55 4.28
CA GLU A 357 20.09 52.35 3.78
C GLU A 357 19.93 50.98 3.10
N GLU A 358 20.91 50.57 2.29
CA GLU A 358 20.93 49.25 1.66
C GLU A 358 21.04 48.12 2.71
N GLN A 359 21.91 48.27 3.71
CA GLN A 359 22.02 47.33 4.83
C GLN A 359 20.72 47.24 5.65
N SER A 360 19.98 48.34 5.80
CA SER A 360 18.68 48.36 6.48
C SER A 360 17.65 47.52 5.72
N ALA A 361 17.60 47.66 4.39
CA ALA A 361 16.73 46.86 3.55
C ALA A 361 17.08 45.37 3.62
N ALA A 362 18.37 45.03 3.52
CA ALA A 362 18.85 43.65 3.62
C ALA A 362 18.52 43.02 4.99
N SER A 363 18.71 43.77 6.09
CA SER A 363 18.39 43.28 7.45
C SER A 363 16.90 42.97 7.62
N LYS A 364 16.02 43.83 7.09
CA LYS A 364 14.56 43.58 7.08
C LYS A 364 14.19 42.35 6.25
N GLU A 365 14.84 42.15 5.11
CA GLU A 365 14.62 40.97 4.28
C GLU A 365 15.08 39.68 4.98
N ILE A 366 16.24 39.72 5.67
CA ILE A 366 16.72 38.60 6.49
C ILE A 366 15.71 38.25 7.59
N ALA A 367 15.19 39.24 8.31
CA ALA A 367 14.17 39.02 9.35
C ALA A 367 12.89 38.38 8.77
N SER A 368 12.40 38.89 7.64
CA SER A 368 11.25 38.33 6.92
C SER A 368 11.51 36.89 6.45
N ASN A 369 12.71 36.60 5.93
CA ASN A 369 13.12 35.26 5.51
C ASN A 369 13.21 34.29 6.69
N ALA A 370 13.73 34.75 7.83
CA ALA A 370 13.75 33.98 9.06
C ALA A 370 12.33 33.64 9.52
N GLU A 371 11.40 34.59 9.53
CA GLU A 371 10.00 34.33 9.89
C GLU A 371 9.36 33.26 8.98
N ARG A 372 9.54 33.37 7.65
CA ARG A 372 9.05 32.37 6.70
C ARG A 372 9.67 30.99 6.93
N ALA A 373 10.97 30.93 7.21
CA ALA A 373 11.65 29.69 7.55
C ALA A 373 11.10 29.08 8.84
N SER A 374 10.82 29.90 9.86
CA SER A 374 10.22 29.47 11.12
C SER A 374 8.84 28.84 10.91
N MET A 375 7.99 29.49 10.10
CA MET A 375 6.69 28.93 9.71
C MET A 375 6.85 27.60 8.97
N GLY A 376 7.83 27.50 8.06
CA GLY A 376 8.16 26.26 7.35
C GLY A 376 8.55 25.13 8.30
N THR A 377 9.43 25.39 9.27
CA THR A 377 9.83 24.38 10.28
C THR A 377 8.66 23.92 11.15
N THR A 378 7.75 24.83 11.50
CA THR A 378 6.52 24.50 12.23
C THR A 378 5.60 23.59 11.39
N GLY A 379 5.50 23.87 10.08
CA GLY A 379 4.77 23.02 9.15
C GLY A 379 5.36 21.61 9.04
N VAL A 380 6.69 21.49 8.96
CA VAL A 380 7.37 20.18 8.95
C VAL A 380 7.10 19.42 10.25
N ALA A 381 7.17 20.08 11.41
CA ALA A 381 6.83 19.45 12.69
C ALA A 381 5.38 18.95 12.73
N GLY A 382 4.44 19.68 12.11
CA GLY A 382 3.06 19.23 11.91
C GLY A 382 2.97 17.96 11.06
N ASN A 383 3.61 17.95 9.89
CA ASN A 383 3.65 16.79 8.99
C ASN A 383 4.26 15.55 9.67
N VAL A 384 5.29 15.73 10.50
CA VAL A 384 5.90 14.64 11.28
C VAL A 384 4.91 14.03 12.28
N ARG A 385 4.03 14.82 12.90
CA ARG A 385 2.97 14.28 13.77
C ARG A 385 1.96 13.45 12.98
N GLU A 386 1.54 13.93 11.81
CA GLU A 386 0.62 13.20 10.93
C GLU A 386 1.23 11.89 10.41
N ILE A 387 2.52 11.91 10.06
CA ILE A 387 3.27 10.71 9.68
C ILE A 387 3.26 9.71 10.84
N ASN A 388 3.58 10.14 12.07
CA ASN A 388 3.57 9.25 13.24
C ASN A 388 2.18 8.64 13.49
N GLN A 389 1.11 9.40 13.31
CA GLN A 389 -0.27 8.88 13.41
C GLN A 389 -0.55 7.84 12.32
N SER A 390 -0.21 8.14 11.08
CA SER A 390 -0.40 7.23 9.93
C SER A 390 0.38 5.94 10.11
N VAL A 391 1.63 6.04 10.58
CA VAL A 391 2.48 4.89 10.89
C VAL A 391 1.89 4.07 12.03
N GLY A 392 1.26 4.70 13.04
CA GLY A 392 0.50 3.99 14.07
C GLY A 392 -0.67 3.16 13.50
N GLN A 393 -1.41 3.71 12.52
CA GLN A 393 -2.49 2.99 11.85
C GLN A 393 -1.97 1.81 11.01
N VAL A 394 -0.86 2.00 10.30
CA VAL A 394 -0.22 0.93 9.50
C VAL A 394 0.33 -0.19 10.40
N ASP A 395 0.91 0.15 11.55
CA ASP A 395 1.39 -0.82 12.55
C ASP A 395 0.24 -1.67 13.09
N GLU A 396 -0.89 -1.05 13.43
CA GLU A 396 -2.09 -1.77 13.88
C GLU A 396 -2.66 -2.66 12.76
N ALA A 397 -2.77 -2.14 11.54
CA ALA A 397 -3.25 -2.91 10.40
C ALA A 397 -2.34 -4.12 10.12
N SER A 398 -1.01 -3.97 10.23
CA SER A 398 -0.06 -5.08 10.08
C SER A 398 -0.29 -6.17 11.13
N LYS A 399 -0.45 -5.79 12.41
CA LYS A 399 -0.75 -6.74 13.49
C LYS A 399 -2.08 -7.45 13.27
N GLN A 400 -3.10 -6.75 12.78
CA GLN A 400 -4.39 -7.35 12.42
C GLN A 400 -4.25 -8.36 11.29
N VAL A 401 -3.50 -8.04 10.23
CA VAL A 401 -3.22 -8.98 9.13
C VAL A 401 -2.52 -10.23 9.67
N SER A 402 -1.46 -10.07 10.47
CA SER A 402 -0.75 -11.20 11.09
C SER A 402 -1.66 -12.07 11.97
N GLY A 403 -2.55 -11.45 12.75
CA GLY A 403 -3.52 -12.17 13.57
C GLY A 403 -4.54 -12.95 12.74
N VAL A 404 -5.08 -12.33 11.68
CA VAL A 404 -6.06 -12.95 10.78
C VAL A 404 -5.42 -14.07 9.95
N THR A 405 -4.18 -13.92 9.51
CA THR A 405 -3.46 -14.97 8.75
C THR A 405 -3.20 -16.20 9.61
N ALA A 406 -2.80 -16.00 10.87
CA ALA A 406 -2.63 -17.09 11.82
C ALA A 406 -3.94 -17.86 12.03
N GLN A 407 -5.05 -17.15 12.25
CA GLN A 407 -6.38 -17.76 12.38
C GLN A 407 -6.84 -18.48 11.10
N LEU A 408 -6.59 -17.88 9.93
CA LEU A 408 -6.95 -18.46 8.64
C LEU A 408 -6.20 -19.77 8.41
N SER A 409 -4.90 -19.81 8.69
CA SER A 409 -4.06 -21.00 8.59
C SER A 409 -4.58 -22.13 9.49
N GLU A 410 -4.88 -21.81 10.75
CA GLU A 410 -5.41 -22.79 11.70
C GLU A 410 -6.78 -23.33 11.24
N HIS A 411 -7.69 -22.44 10.87
CA HIS A 411 -9.05 -22.81 10.45
C HIS A 411 -9.08 -23.60 9.15
N ALA A 412 -8.29 -23.22 8.15
CA ALA A 412 -8.20 -23.91 6.88
C ALA A 412 -7.65 -25.33 7.07
N ASN A 413 -6.50 -25.47 7.75
CA ASN A 413 -5.91 -26.77 8.03
C ASN A 413 -6.86 -27.67 8.84
N ARG A 414 -7.48 -27.14 9.90
CA ARG A 414 -8.41 -27.92 10.73
C ARG A 414 -9.67 -28.36 9.98
N ARG A 415 -10.30 -27.47 9.23
CA ARG A 415 -11.55 -27.79 8.50
C ARG A 415 -11.32 -28.73 7.34
N VAL A 416 -10.26 -28.52 6.57
CA VAL A 416 -9.96 -29.41 5.44
C VAL A 416 -9.53 -30.78 5.94
N ASN A 417 -8.67 -30.88 6.95
CA ASN A 417 -8.33 -32.17 7.54
C ASN A 417 -9.55 -32.91 8.11
N ALA A 418 -10.50 -32.19 8.72
CA ALA A 418 -11.75 -32.80 9.17
C ALA A 418 -12.62 -33.29 8.01
N LEU A 419 -12.67 -32.57 6.88
CA LEU A 419 -13.42 -32.96 5.69
C LEU A 419 -12.76 -34.15 4.99
N LEU A 420 -11.44 -34.13 4.82
CA LEU A 420 -10.64 -35.24 4.30
C LEU A 420 -10.81 -36.49 5.17
N GLY A 421 -10.82 -36.35 6.50
CA GLY A 421 -11.10 -37.45 7.42
C GLY A 421 -12.50 -38.04 7.24
N LYS A 422 -13.53 -37.19 7.09
CA LYS A 422 -14.91 -37.65 6.82
C LYS A 422 -15.03 -38.33 5.46
N MET A 423 -14.36 -37.81 4.43
CA MET A 423 -14.31 -38.43 3.11
C MET A 423 -13.56 -39.76 3.13
N GLY A 424 -12.44 -39.84 3.85
CA GLY A 424 -11.70 -41.08 4.07
C GLY A 424 -12.59 -42.14 4.71
N HIS A 425 -13.32 -41.79 5.77
CA HIS A 425 -14.29 -42.68 6.40
C HIS A 425 -15.44 -43.06 5.44
N PHE A 426 -15.98 -42.11 4.67
CA PHE A 426 -17.01 -42.39 3.68
C PHE A 426 -16.53 -43.34 2.58
N MET A 427 -15.29 -43.16 2.11
CA MET A 427 -14.65 -44.03 1.13
C MET A 427 -14.34 -45.41 1.70
N GLU A 428 -13.96 -45.48 2.98
CA GLU A 428 -13.73 -46.75 3.67
C GLU A 428 -15.05 -47.50 3.89
N GLU A 429 -16.13 -46.81 4.24
CA GLU A 429 -17.49 -47.37 4.27
C GLU A 429 -17.91 -47.86 2.87
N LEU A 430 -17.75 -47.03 1.84
CA LEU A 430 -18.02 -47.45 0.46
C LEU A 430 -17.20 -48.69 0.08
N ARG A 431 -15.93 -48.79 0.53
CA ARG A 431 -15.05 -49.94 0.30
C ARG A 431 -15.36 -51.16 1.15
N LYS A 432 -15.93 -51.00 2.35
CA LYS A 432 -16.39 -52.12 3.20
C LYS A 432 -17.70 -52.71 2.69
N ILE A 433 -18.49 -51.89 2.01
CA ILE A 433 -19.70 -52.31 1.32
C ILE A 433 -19.32 -52.86 -0.08
N ALA A 434 -18.21 -52.37 -0.70
CA ALA A 434 -17.56 -52.88 -1.93
C ALA A 434 -16.95 -54.27 -1.78
#